data_AF-A0A7V5KBK5-F1
#
_entry.id   AF-A0A7V5KBK5-F1
#
_cell.length_a   1.000
_cell.length_b   1.000
_cell.length_c   1.000
_cell.angle_alpha   90.00
_cell.angle_beta   90.00
_cell.angle_gamma   90.00
#
_symmetry.space_group_name_H-M   'P 1'
#
loop_
_entity.id
_entity.type
_entity.pdbx_description
1 polymer ?
#
loop_
_entity_poly.entity_id
_entity_poly.type
_entity_poly.pdbx_seq_one_letter_code
_entity_poly.pdbx_strand_id
1 'polypeptide(L)'
;MGENDAQLVIWGPNEDIETAIETIEERCLMAFEGVPNETRKSLPDGTTIFERVLPGPDRMYPDTDSAPLSIDDAAIERVKNSLPVEIVDRYQQFRDWRIPEDTYFYLLKNNLAPVIEKIVSECDITPRMVGTLFGHSLKYLEGQNRWTSGFSYNKIYGMLRFIRDKKLTWEIAREMLPLVYEHPNVEFESALAMINYQSKTEKEILENLPVLKDKFDEIKVSKDPRASIRWIMGQLRKLAIGNIPLKDLYQLVKKELKR
;
A
#
# COMPACT_ATOMS: atom_id res chain seq x y z
N MET A 1 19.05 -2.57 -65.19
CA MET A 1 18.97 -3.24 -63.88
C MET A 1 19.77 -4.50 -63.94
N GLY A 2 20.70 -4.66 -63.00
CA GLY A 2 21.43 -5.91 -62.79
C GLY A 2 20.61 -6.92 -61.99
N GLU A 3 21.12 -8.14 -61.86
CA GLU A 3 20.46 -9.23 -61.12
C GLU A 3 20.29 -8.96 -59.61
N ASN A 4 21.05 -8.00 -59.05
CA ASN A 4 21.02 -7.64 -57.63
C ASN A 4 20.21 -6.36 -57.34
N ASP A 5 19.57 -5.76 -58.34
CA ASP A 5 18.77 -4.55 -58.15
C ASP A 5 17.35 -4.89 -57.71
N ALA A 6 16.80 -4.13 -56.75
CA ALA A 6 15.40 -4.23 -56.37
C ALA A 6 14.52 -3.27 -57.20
N GLN A 7 13.27 -3.67 -57.42
CA GLN A 7 12.25 -2.83 -58.05
C GLN A 7 11.22 -2.40 -57.01
N LEU A 8 10.86 -1.12 -57.02
CA LEU A 8 9.78 -0.56 -56.20
C LEU A 8 8.61 -0.21 -57.12
N VAL A 9 7.43 -0.77 -56.85
CA VAL A 9 6.20 -0.45 -57.57
C VAL A 9 5.33 0.39 -56.66
N ILE A 10 5.03 1.61 -57.07
CA ILE A 10 4.23 2.58 -56.30
C ILE A 10 2.89 2.76 -57.03
N TRP A 11 1.79 2.64 -56.30
CA TRP A 11 0.44 2.77 -56.85
C TRP A 11 -0.47 3.52 -55.88
N GLY A 12 -1.18 4.52 -56.41
CA GLY A 12 -2.05 5.43 -55.67
C GLY A 12 -2.71 6.44 -56.60
N PRO A 13 -3.42 7.44 -56.05
CA PRO A 13 -3.97 8.56 -56.82
C PRO A 13 -2.87 9.33 -57.56
N ASN A 14 -3.11 9.71 -58.82
CA ASN A 14 -2.11 10.40 -59.65
C ASN A 14 -1.55 11.68 -59.00
N GLU A 15 -2.36 12.36 -58.19
CA GLU A 15 -1.99 13.58 -57.46
C GLU A 15 -0.95 13.34 -56.34
N ASP A 16 -0.84 12.12 -55.80
CA ASP A 16 0.10 11.78 -54.72
C ASP A 16 1.39 11.11 -55.22
N ILE A 17 1.40 10.58 -56.45
CA ILE A 17 2.51 9.75 -56.97
C ILE A 17 3.84 10.51 -57.00
N GLU A 18 3.83 11.79 -57.41
CA GLU A 18 5.06 12.60 -57.49
C GLU A 18 5.70 12.76 -56.10
N THR A 19 4.93 13.14 -55.09
CA THR A 19 5.40 13.30 -53.70
C THR A 19 5.87 11.97 -53.11
N ALA A 20 5.18 10.87 -53.42
CA ALA A 20 5.55 9.54 -52.95
C ALA A 20 6.90 9.07 -53.52
N ILE A 21 7.15 9.31 -54.82
CA ILE A 21 8.43 8.99 -55.47
C ILE A 21 9.56 9.79 -54.83
N GLU A 22 9.40 11.11 -54.67
CA GLU A 22 10.42 11.98 -54.05
C GLU A 22 10.78 11.51 -52.63
N THR A 23 9.77 11.20 -51.81
CA THR A 23 9.97 10.78 -50.40
C THR A 23 10.67 9.42 -50.30
N ILE A 24 10.30 8.47 -51.18
CA ILE A 24 10.90 7.13 -51.19
C ILE A 24 12.34 7.20 -51.71
N GLU A 25 12.59 7.98 -52.77
CA GLU A 25 13.93 8.20 -53.29
C GLU A 25 14.85 8.79 -52.22
N GLU A 26 14.41 9.85 -51.54
CA GLU A 26 15.15 10.46 -50.43
C GLU A 26 15.48 9.42 -49.35
N ARG A 27 14.50 8.58 -48.97
CA ARG A 27 14.71 7.53 -47.97
C ARG A 27 15.71 6.46 -48.43
N CYS A 28 15.66 6.06 -49.70
CA CYS A 28 16.60 5.12 -50.28
C CYS A 28 18.02 5.69 -50.30
N LEU A 29 18.18 6.97 -50.63
CA LEU A 29 19.48 7.65 -50.59
C LEU A 29 20.03 7.74 -49.16
N MET A 30 19.21 8.12 -48.18
CA MET A 30 19.60 8.15 -46.76
C MET A 30 20.09 6.79 -46.26
N ALA A 31 19.51 5.69 -46.76
CA ALA A 31 19.92 4.33 -46.36
C ALA A 31 21.38 4.00 -46.76
N PHE A 32 21.91 4.64 -47.80
CA PHE A 32 23.33 4.50 -48.18
C PHE A 32 24.26 5.33 -47.30
N GLU A 33 23.77 6.42 -46.70
CA GLU A 33 24.54 7.26 -45.77
C GLU A 33 24.56 6.66 -44.35
N GLY A 34 23.44 6.10 -43.89
CA GLY A 34 23.33 5.46 -42.58
C GLY A 34 21.94 5.52 -41.95
N VAL A 35 21.88 5.60 -40.62
CA VAL A 35 20.61 5.74 -39.87
C VAL A 35 20.24 7.23 -39.79
N PRO A 36 19.09 7.64 -40.35
CA PRO A 36 18.70 9.05 -40.37
C PRO A 36 18.22 9.54 -39.00
N ASN A 37 18.40 10.84 -38.76
CA ASN A 37 17.94 11.55 -37.56
C ASN A 37 16.45 11.86 -37.67
N GLU A 38 15.61 11.13 -36.93
CA GLU A 38 14.15 11.24 -37.04
C GLU A 38 13.44 10.98 -35.70
N THR A 39 12.20 11.47 -35.59
CA THR A 39 11.30 11.13 -34.49
C THR A 39 10.56 9.84 -34.85
N ARG A 40 10.56 8.88 -33.91
CA ARG A 40 9.90 7.58 -34.08
C ARG A 40 8.94 7.32 -32.93
N LYS A 41 7.79 6.75 -33.26
CA LYS A 41 6.77 6.34 -32.30
C LYS A 41 6.96 4.87 -31.92
N SER A 42 6.98 4.55 -30.63
CA SER A 42 7.06 3.18 -30.12
C SER A 42 5.72 2.45 -30.22
N LEU A 43 5.75 1.17 -30.56
CA LEU A 43 4.60 0.27 -30.62
C LEU A 43 4.62 -0.75 -29.46
N PRO A 44 3.46 -1.37 -29.11
CA PRO A 44 3.37 -2.31 -27.99
C PRO A 44 4.25 -3.56 -28.11
N ASP A 45 4.62 -3.94 -29.33
CA ASP A 45 5.53 -5.07 -29.61
C ASP A 45 7.02 -4.70 -29.47
N GLY A 46 7.32 -3.46 -29.08
CA GLY A 46 8.68 -2.95 -28.92
C GLY A 46 9.32 -2.45 -30.22
N THR A 47 8.61 -2.53 -31.35
CA THR A 47 9.08 -1.90 -32.59
C THR A 47 8.79 -0.40 -32.60
N THR A 48 9.36 0.30 -33.58
CA THR A 48 9.12 1.73 -33.75
C THR A 48 8.76 2.03 -35.20
N ILE A 49 7.95 3.04 -35.43
CA ILE A 49 7.61 3.54 -36.78
C ILE A 49 8.04 4.99 -36.91
N PHE A 50 8.40 5.39 -38.14
CA PHE A 50 8.65 6.78 -38.45
C PHE A 50 7.41 7.64 -38.14
N GLU A 51 7.62 8.79 -37.50
CA GLU A 51 6.55 9.75 -37.20
C GLU A 51 6.77 11.07 -37.93
N ARG A 52 7.97 11.67 -37.80
CA ARG A 52 8.34 12.91 -38.48
C ARG A 52 9.86 13.08 -38.53
N VAL A 53 10.33 13.89 -39.48
CA VAL A 53 11.72 14.37 -39.50
C VAL A 53 12.00 15.22 -38.27
N LEU A 54 13.25 15.19 -37.78
CA LEU A 54 13.64 16.06 -36.67
C LEU A 54 13.67 17.52 -37.17
N PRO A 55 13.02 18.45 -36.46
CA PRO A 55 13.15 19.86 -36.78
C PRO A 55 14.60 20.30 -36.59
N GLY A 56 15.04 21.30 -37.36
CA GLY A 56 16.35 21.92 -37.20
C GLY A 56 16.54 22.55 -35.81
N PRO A 57 17.75 23.03 -35.48
CA PRO A 57 18.08 23.51 -34.15
C PRO A 57 17.10 24.59 -33.67
N ASP A 58 16.56 24.38 -32.48
CA ASP A 58 15.58 25.28 -31.85
C ASP A 58 16.19 26.67 -31.66
N ARG A 59 15.43 27.67 -32.08
CA ARG A 59 15.77 29.08 -31.89
C ARG A 59 15.42 29.50 -30.47
N MET A 60 16.21 29.07 -29.50
CA MET A 60 16.04 29.48 -28.11
C MET A 60 16.63 30.89 -27.92
N TYR A 61 15.80 31.83 -27.49
CA TYR A 61 16.20 33.15 -27.01
C TYR A 61 15.64 33.34 -25.60
N PRO A 62 16.28 34.16 -24.75
CA PRO A 62 15.70 34.50 -23.45
C PRO A 62 14.31 35.10 -23.62
N ASP A 63 13.34 34.63 -22.84
CA ASP A 63 12.03 35.25 -22.74
C ASP A 63 12.19 36.68 -22.22
N THR A 64 11.80 37.67 -23.04
CA THR A 64 11.92 39.10 -22.71
C THR A 64 10.73 39.63 -21.94
N ASP A 65 9.61 38.88 -21.93
CA ASP A 65 8.38 39.31 -21.28
C ASP A 65 8.43 39.05 -19.77
N SER A 66 9.22 38.05 -19.35
CA SER A 66 9.41 37.67 -17.96
C SER A 66 10.70 38.25 -17.38
N ALA A 67 10.61 38.84 -16.18
CA ALA A 67 11.81 39.21 -15.44
C ALA A 67 12.58 37.96 -14.98
N PRO A 68 13.93 38.00 -14.93
CA PRO A 68 14.72 36.91 -14.37
C PRO A 68 14.32 36.61 -12.92
N LEU A 69 14.12 35.32 -12.60
CA LEU A 69 13.82 34.88 -11.24
C LEU A 69 15.12 34.68 -10.46
N SER A 70 15.46 35.60 -9.56
CA SER A 70 16.55 35.40 -8.60
C SER A 70 16.10 34.46 -7.48
N ILE A 71 16.80 33.35 -7.29
CA ILE A 71 16.57 32.41 -6.18
C ILE A 71 17.58 32.73 -5.09
N ASP A 72 17.10 33.16 -3.92
CA ASP A 72 17.96 33.43 -2.77
C ASP A 72 18.32 32.14 -2.00
N ASP A 73 19.46 32.14 -1.31
CA ASP A 73 19.94 30.98 -0.54
C ASP A 73 18.98 30.60 0.59
N ALA A 74 18.24 31.58 1.15
CA ALA A 74 17.27 31.31 2.22
C ALA A 74 16.04 30.53 1.70
N ALA A 75 15.63 30.75 0.45
CA ALA A 75 14.58 30.00 -0.23
C ALA A 75 15.06 28.58 -0.54
N ILE A 76 16.31 28.41 -0.98
CA ILE A 76 16.92 27.09 -1.20
C ILE A 76 16.93 26.30 0.11
N GLU A 77 17.45 26.88 1.19
CA GLU A 77 17.54 26.20 2.48
C GLU A 77 16.15 25.92 3.08
N ARG A 78 15.17 26.81 2.89
CA ARG A 78 13.78 26.55 3.32
C ARG A 78 13.20 25.32 2.61
N VAL A 79 13.35 25.23 1.29
CA VAL A 79 12.83 24.10 0.51
C VAL A 79 13.56 22.81 0.88
N LYS A 80 14.90 22.85 0.96
CA LYS A 80 15.74 21.73 1.33
C LYS A 80 15.37 21.13 2.69
N ASN A 81 15.07 21.97 3.68
CA ASN A 81 14.61 21.53 5.01
C ASN A 81 13.16 21.02 5.03
N SER A 82 12.38 21.27 3.98
CA SER A 82 10.99 20.80 3.84
C SER A 82 10.86 19.58 2.92
N LEU A 83 11.96 19.10 2.34
CA LEU A 83 11.93 17.93 1.46
C LEU A 83 11.44 16.70 2.23
N PRO A 84 10.57 15.89 1.62
CA PRO A 84 10.16 14.62 2.21
C PRO A 84 11.36 13.68 2.29
N VAL A 85 11.29 12.75 3.24
CA VAL A 85 12.27 11.67 3.36
C VAL A 85 12.24 10.80 2.11
N GLU A 86 13.42 10.52 1.56
CA GLU A 86 13.60 9.72 0.35
C GLU A 86 13.08 8.29 0.52
N ILE A 87 12.65 7.69 -0.59
CA ILE A 87 12.09 6.33 -0.57
C ILE A 87 13.11 5.33 -0.04
N VAL A 88 14.39 5.46 -0.41
CA VAL A 88 15.46 4.56 0.07
C VAL A 88 15.58 4.56 1.60
N ASP A 89 15.45 5.74 2.21
CA ASP A 89 15.49 5.88 3.67
C ASP A 89 14.23 5.30 4.32
N ARG A 90 13.06 5.44 3.67
CA ARG A 90 11.82 4.77 4.10
C ARG A 90 11.95 3.24 4.08
N TYR A 91 12.61 2.68 3.07
CA TYR A 91 12.88 1.24 3.00
C TYR A 91 13.72 0.77 4.19
N GLN A 92 14.80 1.50 4.50
CA GLN A 92 15.66 1.18 5.63
C GLN A 92 14.92 1.31 6.97
N GLN A 93 14.14 2.39 7.14
CA GLN A 93 13.28 2.60 8.29
C GLN A 93 12.31 1.44 8.52
N PHE A 94 11.59 0.99 7.48
CA PHE A 94 10.65 -0.13 7.59
C PHE A 94 11.34 -1.44 7.95
N ARG A 95 12.56 -1.65 7.46
CA ARG A 95 13.40 -2.80 7.80
C ARG A 95 13.80 -2.78 9.26
N ASP A 96 14.26 -1.64 9.77
CA ASP A 96 14.64 -1.47 11.17
C ASP A 96 13.43 -1.66 12.11
N TRP A 97 12.26 -1.22 11.65
CA TRP A 97 10.97 -1.43 12.31
C TRP A 97 10.43 -2.86 12.20
N ARG A 98 11.13 -3.74 11.47
CA ARG A 98 10.75 -5.13 11.22
C ARG A 98 9.34 -5.27 10.61
N ILE A 99 8.94 -4.32 9.79
CA ILE A 99 7.72 -4.42 8.99
C ILE A 99 7.96 -5.47 7.89
N PRO A 100 6.98 -6.33 7.55
CA PRO A 100 7.16 -7.31 6.48
C PRO A 100 7.40 -6.66 5.12
N GLU A 101 8.43 -7.09 4.40
CA GLU A 101 8.87 -6.49 3.13
C GLU A 101 7.80 -6.53 2.03
N ASP A 102 6.96 -7.56 2.03
CA ASP A 102 5.85 -7.72 1.10
C ASP A 102 4.78 -6.61 1.23
N THR A 103 4.80 -5.86 2.33
CA THR A 103 3.90 -4.72 2.55
C THR A 103 4.44 -3.39 2.00
N TYR A 104 5.75 -3.29 1.76
CA TYR A 104 6.42 -1.99 1.51
C TYR A 104 5.84 -1.27 0.31
N PHE A 105 5.64 -1.99 -0.80
CA PHE A 105 5.06 -1.43 -2.01
C PHE A 105 3.69 -0.77 -1.74
N TYR A 106 2.82 -1.45 -0.98
CA TYR A 106 1.50 -0.92 -0.65
C TYR A 106 1.59 0.29 0.28
N LEU A 107 2.46 0.24 1.29
CA LEU A 107 2.64 1.34 2.24
C LEU A 107 3.19 2.61 1.57
N LEU A 108 4.18 2.45 0.69
CA LEU A 108 4.81 3.57 -0.02
C LEU A 108 3.92 4.13 -1.12
N LYS A 109 3.29 3.28 -1.93
CA LYS A 109 2.38 3.70 -3.01
C LYS A 109 1.24 4.59 -2.48
N ASN A 110 0.73 4.30 -1.28
CA ASN A 110 -0.37 5.03 -0.67
C ASN A 110 0.10 6.13 0.32
N ASN A 111 1.39 6.47 0.34
CA ASN A 111 1.98 7.48 1.23
C ASN A 111 1.63 7.27 2.72
N LEU A 112 1.69 6.03 3.19
CA LEU A 112 1.31 5.65 4.57
C LEU A 112 2.45 5.80 5.58
N ALA A 113 3.69 6.01 5.14
CA ALA A 113 4.84 6.15 6.04
C ALA A 113 4.63 7.25 7.11
N PRO A 114 4.20 8.49 6.76
CA PRO A 114 3.97 9.53 7.77
C PRO A 114 2.84 9.20 8.74
N VAL A 115 1.81 8.50 8.28
CA VAL A 115 0.68 8.07 9.13
C VAL A 115 1.14 7.02 10.13
N ILE A 116 1.96 6.07 9.69
CA ILE A 116 2.55 5.05 10.57
C ILE A 116 3.49 5.69 11.59
N GLU A 117 4.36 6.63 11.18
CA GLU A 117 5.22 7.40 12.09
C GLU A 117 4.44 8.10 13.18
N LYS A 118 3.34 8.76 12.80
CA LYS A 118 2.45 9.44 13.73
C LYS A 118 1.80 8.47 14.71
N ILE A 119 1.32 7.31 14.24
CA ILE A 119 0.73 6.28 15.11
C ILE A 119 1.76 5.70 16.06
N VAL A 120 2.97 5.38 15.59
CA VAL A 120 4.03 4.81 16.42
C VAL A 120 4.45 5.78 17.52
N SER A 121 4.66 7.05 17.18
CA SER A 121 5.08 8.08 18.14
C SER A 121 3.99 8.43 19.15
N GLU A 122 2.73 8.52 18.73
CA GLU A 122 1.65 8.98 19.60
C GLU A 122 0.87 7.85 20.29
N CYS A 123 0.83 6.63 19.75
CA CYS A 123 0.03 5.53 20.32
C CYS A 123 0.87 4.49 21.08
N ASP A 124 2.20 4.58 21.06
CA ASP A 124 3.12 3.61 21.68
C ASP A 124 2.86 2.15 21.23
N ILE A 125 2.51 1.99 19.95
CA ILE A 125 2.26 0.67 19.33
C ILE A 125 3.52 0.28 18.56
N THR A 126 3.90 -1.01 18.66
CA THR A 126 5.07 -1.52 17.94
C THR A 126 4.93 -1.27 16.42
N PRO A 127 5.92 -0.66 15.74
CA PRO A 127 5.86 -0.35 14.31
C PRO A 127 5.47 -1.52 13.42
N ARG A 128 6.03 -2.71 13.71
CA ARG A 128 5.69 -3.96 13.03
C ARG A 128 4.20 -4.24 13.01
N MET A 129 3.51 -3.99 14.12
CA MET A 129 2.07 -4.28 14.27
C MET A 129 1.24 -3.30 13.46
N VAL A 130 1.59 -2.02 13.50
CA VAL A 130 0.95 -0.97 12.68
C VAL A 130 1.18 -1.26 11.19
N GLY A 131 2.43 -1.50 10.78
CA GLY A 131 2.76 -1.83 9.39
C GLY A 131 2.02 -3.07 8.89
N THR A 132 1.87 -4.10 9.72
CA THR A 132 1.09 -5.31 9.38
C THR A 132 -0.42 -5.02 9.29
N LEU A 133 -0.96 -4.16 10.17
CA LEU A 133 -2.37 -3.75 10.13
C LEU A 133 -2.69 -3.06 8.81
N PHE A 134 -1.89 -2.09 8.38
CA PHE A 134 -2.07 -1.42 7.10
C PHE A 134 -1.73 -2.33 5.91
N GLY A 135 -0.52 -2.91 5.91
CA GLY A 135 0.04 -3.63 4.77
C GLY A 135 -0.64 -4.94 4.43
N HIS A 136 -1.26 -5.61 5.41
CA HIS A 136 -2.00 -6.85 5.20
C HIS A 136 -3.50 -6.67 5.41
N SER A 137 -3.90 -6.18 6.59
CA SER A 137 -5.33 -6.19 6.94
C SER A 137 -6.11 -5.14 6.16
N LEU A 138 -5.62 -3.89 6.08
CA LEU A 138 -6.27 -2.84 5.30
C LEU A 138 -6.17 -3.11 3.79
N LYS A 139 -4.99 -3.51 3.30
CA LYS A 139 -4.81 -3.95 1.90
C LYS A 139 -5.81 -5.04 1.50
N TYR A 140 -6.03 -6.02 2.38
CA TYR A 140 -7.02 -7.07 2.15
C TYR A 140 -8.44 -6.50 2.08
N LEU A 141 -8.83 -5.63 3.02
CA LEU A 141 -10.15 -5.00 3.03
C LEU A 141 -10.41 -4.14 1.79
N GLU A 142 -9.44 -3.32 1.38
CA GLU A 142 -9.53 -2.53 0.15
C GLU A 142 -9.64 -3.41 -1.11
N GLY A 143 -9.09 -4.62 -1.08
CA GLY A 143 -9.20 -5.58 -2.18
C GLY A 143 -10.56 -6.29 -2.26
N GLN A 144 -11.26 -6.45 -1.14
CA GLN A 144 -12.58 -7.10 -1.09
C GLN A 144 -13.73 -6.11 -1.27
N ASN A 145 -13.57 -4.90 -0.74
CA ASN A 145 -14.63 -3.90 -0.65
C ASN A 145 -14.33 -2.71 -1.58
N ARG A 146 -15.39 -2.10 -2.13
CA ARG A 146 -15.24 -0.84 -2.85
C ARG A 146 -14.80 0.26 -1.88
N TRP A 147 -14.02 1.21 -2.38
CA TRP A 147 -13.62 2.38 -1.61
C TRP A 147 -14.87 3.13 -1.09
N THR A 148 -14.96 3.29 0.23
CA THR A 148 -16.08 4.01 0.83
C THR A 148 -15.80 5.51 0.85
N SER A 149 -16.70 6.29 0.25
CA SER A 149 -16.65 7.76 0.28
C SER A 149 -16.56 8.29 1.71
N GLY A 150 -15.53 9.10 2.00
CA GLY A 150 -15.30 9.68 3.34
C GLY A 150 -14.39 8.87 4.27
N PHE A 151 -13.82 7.76 3.78
CA PHE A 151 -12.70 7.09 4.46
C PHE A 151 -11.39 7.86 4.24
N SER A 152 -10.57 7.93 5.30
CA SER A 152 -9.22 8.47 5.26
C SER A 152 -8.35 7.63 6.19
N TYR A 153 -7.09 7.40 5.82
CA TYR A 153 -6.12 6.70 6.67
C TYR A 153 -5.96 7.34 8.06
N ASN A 154 -6.24 8.65 8.19
CA ASN A 154 -6.27 9.34 9.48
C ASN A 154 -7.37 8.82 10.44
N LYS A 155 -8.46 8.21 9.93
CA LYS A 155 -9.47 7.57 10.80
C LYS A 155 -8.91 6.34 11.51
N ILE A 156 -7.99 5.60 10.89
CA ILE A 156 -7.30 4.49 11.55
C ILE A 156 -6.41 5.01 12.69
N TYR A 157 -5.72 6.13 12.48
CA TYR A 157 -5.00 6.80 13.57
C TYR A 157 -5.97 7.17 14.72
N GLY A 158 -7.13 7.77 14.41
CA GLY A 158 -8.16 8.09 15.41
C GLY A 158 -8.67 6.85 16.16
N MET A 159 -8.89 5.74 15.46
CA MET A 159 -9.30 4.46 16.05
C MET A 159 -8.24 3.91 17.01
N LEU A 160 -6.96 3.92 16.61
CA LEU A 160 -5.86 3.42 17.46
C LEU A 160 -5.64 4.31 18.68
N ARG A 161 -5.80 5.63 18.53
CA ARG A 161 -5.78 6.57 19.65
C ARG A 161 -6.93 6.30 20.63
N PHE A 162 -8.14 6.08 20.13
CA PHE A 162 -9.29 5.72 20.96
C PHE A 162 -9.06 4.42 21.76
N ILE A 163 -8.49 3.40 21.12
CA ILE A 163 -8.11 2.13 21.78
C ILE A 163 -7.13 2.40 22.93
N ARG A 164 -6.12 3.25 22.70
CA ARG A 164 -5.15 3.64 23.74
C ARG A 164 -5.83 4.40 24.89
N ASP A 165 -6.64 5.40 24.59
CA ASP A 165 -7.28 6.27 25.60
C ASP A 165 -8.23 5.47 26.50
N LYS A 166 -8.90 4.47 25.94
CA LYS A 166 -9.76 3.52 26.68
C LYS A 166 -8.99 2.38 27.36
N LYS A 167 -7.66 2.33 27.22
CA LYS A 167 -6.78 1.26 27.74
C LYS A 167 -7.18 -0.15 27.26
N LEU A 168 -7.68 -0.22 26.02
CA LEU A 168 -8.04 -1.48 25.38
C LEU A 168 -6.79 -2.16 24.81
N THR A 169 -6.86 -3.47 24.65
CA THR A 169 -5.78 -4.22 24.03
C THR A 169 -5.79 -4.07 22.51
N TRP A 170 -4.60 -4.00 21.90
CA TRP A 170 -4.45 -3.69 20.48
C TRP A 170 -5.17 -4.69 19.56
N GLU A 171 -5.40 -5.94 20.00
CA GLU A 171 -5.99 -6.99 19.19
C GLU A 171 -7.39 -6.61 18.68
N ILE A 172 -8.10 -5.76 19.43
CA ILE A 172 -9.42 -5.25 19.04
C ILE A 172 -9.38 -4.42 17.76
N ALA A 173 -8.23 -3.80 17.43
CA ALA A 173 -8.06 -3.01 16.23
C ALA A 173 -8.34 -3.83 14.95
N ARG A 174 -8.05 -5.15 14.96
CA ARG A 174 -8.31 -6.02 13.80
C ARG A 174 -9.81 -6.26 13.58
N GLU A 175 -10.59 -6.29 14.64
CA GLU A 175 -12.05 -6.48 14.58
C GLU A 175 -12.77 -5.15 14.32
N MET A 176 -12.21 -4.02 14.79
CA MET A 176 -12.75 -2.68 14.51
C MET A 176 -12.45 -2.18 13.10
N LEU A 177 -11.31 -2.58 12.52
CA LEU A 177 -10.85 -2.07 11.22
C LEU A 177 -11.88 -2.23 10.08
N PRO A 178 -12.54 -3.40 9.89
CA PRO A 178 -13.57 -3.57 8.86
C PRO A 178 -14.73 -2.58 9.03
N LEU A 179 -15.22 -2.39 10.26
CA LEU A 179 -16.32 -1.48 10.55
C LEU A 179 -15.95 -0.02 10.29
N VAL A 180 -14.75 0.40 10.70
CA VAL A 180 -14.27 1.76 10.47
C VAL A 180 -14.03 2.04 8.98
N TYR A 181 -13.65 1.01 8.22
CA TYR A 181 -13.48 1.11 6.77
C TYR A 181 -14.83 1.17 6.03
N GLU A 182 -15.76 0.27 6.34
CA GLU A 182 -17.07 0.17 5.68
C GLU A 182 -18.03 1.29 6.09
N HIS A 183 -17.95 1.74 7.34
CA HIS A 183 -18.81 2.77 7.90
C HIS A 183 -17.99 3.91 8.54
N PRO A 184 -17.32 4.75 7.73
CA PRO A 184 -16.41 5.77 8.24
C PRO A 184 -17.05 6.80 9.18
N ASN A 185 -18.37 7.00 9.10
CA ASN A 185 -19.09 8.02 9.88
C ASN A 185 -19.58 7.51 11.24
N VAL A 186 -19.42 6.22 11.53
CA VAL A 186 -19.81 5.63 12.81
C VAL A 186 -18.80 6.03 13.89
N GLU A 187 -19.30 6.40 15.06
CA GLU A 187 -18.45 6.69 16.22
C GLU A 187 -17.78 5.43 16.75
N PHE A 188 -16.56 5.54 17.28
CA PHE A 188 -15.79 4.39 17.73
C PHE A 188 -16.47 3.60 18.87
N GLU A 189 -17.22 4.27 19.75
CA GLU A 189 -18.04 3.61 20.79
C GLU A 189 -19.15 2.74 20.18
N SER A 190 -19.80 3.24 19.13
CA SER A 190 -20.82 2.48 18.40
C SER A 190 -20.19 1.29 17.68
N ALA A 191 -18.98 1.45 17.13
CA ALA A 191 -18.24 0.34 16.53
C ALA A 191 -17.88 -0.75 17.57
N LEU A 192 -17.52 -0.38 18.81
CA LEU A 192 -17.31 -1.34 19.90
C LEU A 192 -18.59 -2.12 20.24
N ALA A 193 -19.74 -1.44 20.27
CA ALA A 193 -21.02 -2.10 20.50
C ALA A 193 -21.37 -3.09 19.39
N MET A 194 -21.11 -2.74 18.12
CA MET A 194 -21.35 -3.62 16.97
C MET A 194 -20.51 -4.89 16.98
N ILE A 195 -19.26 -4.84 17.46
CA ILE A 195 -18.43 -6.04 17.65
C ILE A 195 -18.80 -6.84 18.92
N ASN A 196 -19.87 -6.46 19.63
CA ASN A 196 -20.30 -7.05 20.91
C ASN A 196 -19.21 -7.03 21.98
N TYR A 197 -18.39 -5.98 22.01
CA TYR A 197 -17.38 -5.82 23.05
C TYR A 197 -18.06 -5.60 24.41
N GLN A 198 -17.58 -6.32 25.43
CA GLN A 198 -18.00 -6.15 26.82
C GLN A 198 -16.76 -5.93 27.68
N SER A 199 -16.74 -4.84 28.44
CA SER A 199 -15.69 -4.60 29.43
C SER A 199 -15.80 -5.66 30.52
N LYS A 200 -14.81 -6.56 30.59
CA LYS A 200 -14.73 -7.64 31.58
C LYS A 200 -13.39 -7.64 32.27
N THR A 201 -13.40 -7.93 33.56
CA THR A 201 -12.18 -8.10 34.33
C THR A 201 -11.54 -9.46 34.06
N GLU A 202 -10.25 -9.58 34.40
CA GLU A 202 -9.52 -10.85 34.32
C GLU A 202 -10.20 -11.99 35.07
N LYS A 203 -10.77 -11.70 36.24
CA LYS A 203 -11.45 -12.69 37.07
C LYS A 203 -12.73 -13.21 36.39
N GLU A 204 -13.56 -12.33 35.87
CA GLU A 204 -14.81 -12.69 35.17
C GLU A 204 -14.54 -13.52 33.91
N ILE A 205 -13.42 -13.29 33.23
CA ILE A 205 -13.02 -14.11 32.08
C ILE A 205 -12.61 -15.51 32.55
N LEU A 206 -11.87 -15.61 33.65
CA LEU A 206 -11.42 -16.88 34.22
C LEU A 206 -12.54 -17.70 34.89
N GLU A 207 -13.61 -17.07 35.37
CA GLU A 207 -14.79 -17.76 35.92
C GLU A 207 -15.49 -18.66 34.89
N ASN A 208 -15.34 -18.36 33.60
CA ASN A 208 -15.87 -19.21 32.54
C ASN A 208 -15.00 -20.45 32.26
N LEU A 209 -13.78 -20.52 32.81
CA LEU A 209 -12.81 -21.57 32.52
C LEU A 209 -13.25 -22.96 33.01
N PRO A 210 -13.80 -23.15 34.22
CA PRO A 210 -14.31 -24.45 34.67
C PRO A 210 -15.43 -24.99 33.76
N VAL A 211 -16.41 -24.14 33.42
CA VAL A 211 -17.53 -24.51 32.53
C VAL A 211 -17.03 -24.90 31.15
N LEU A 212 -16.03 -24.20 30.62
CA LEU A 212 -15.41 -24.54 29.33
C LEU A 212 -14.57 -25.82 29.40
N LYS A 213 -13.96 -26.12 30.56
CA LYS A 213 -13.22 -27.36 30.77
C LYS A 213 -14.16 -28.56 30.74
N ASP A 214 -15.27 -28.50 31.48
CA ASP A 214 -16.29 -29.56 31.52
C ASP A 214 -16.88 -29.81 30.12
N LYS A 215 -17.26 -28.72 29.41
CA LYS A 215 -17.72 -28.81 28.03
C LYS A 215 -16.68 -29.41 27.08
N PHE A 216 -15.40 -29.09 27.27
CA PHE A 216 -14.35 -29.66 26.44
C PHE A 216 -14.18 -31.17 26.69
N ASP A 217 -14.28 -31.60 27.94
CA ASP A 217 -14.17 -33.01 28.30
C ASP A 217 -15.33 -33.85 27.71
N GLU A 218 -16.53 -33.29 27.58
CA GLU A 218 -17.67 -33.92 26.90
C GLU A 218 -17.46 -34.10 25.38
N ILE A 219 -16.84 -33.11 24.71
CA ILE A 219 -16.70 -33.09 23.24
C ILE A 219 -15.33 -33.60 22.76
N LYS A 220 -14.49 -34.12 23.66
CA LYS A 220 -13.07 -34.40 23.37
C LYS A 220 -12.92 -35.55 22.37
N VAL A 221 -12.58 -35.19 21.12
CA VAL A 221 -12.22 -36.16 20.07
C VAL A 221 -10.71 -36.34 19.92
N SER A 222 -9.92 -35.30 20.25
CA SER A 222 -8.48 -35.27 19.98
C SER A 222 -7.65 -35.89 21.12
N LYS A 223 -6.62 -36.66 20.75
CA LYS A 223 -5.63 -37.26 21.67
C LYS A 223 -4.53 -36.27 22.10
N ASP A 224 -4.42 -35.11 21.47
CA ASP A 224 -3.39 -34.10 21.79
C ASP A 224 -3.73 -33.36 23.11
N PRO A 225 -2.86 -33.41 24.14
CA PRO A 225 -3.05 -32.68 25.38
C PRO A 225 -3.16 -31.16 25.22
N ARG A 226 -2.63 -30.60 24.11
CA ARG A 226 -2.71 -29.16 23.82
C ARG A 226 -4.02 -28.74 23.15
N ALA A 227 -4.85 -29.70 22.73
CA ALA A 227 -6.12 -29.41 22.07
C ALA A 227 -7.11 -28.68 23.00
N SER A 228 -7.12 -29.03 24.29
CA SER A 228 -7.95 -28.37 25.31
C SER A 228 -7.63 -26.88 25.39
N ILE A 229 -6.34 -26.54 25.50
CA ILE A 229 -5.87 -25.15 25.58
C ILE A 229 -6.28 -24.37 24.33
N ARG A 230 -6.09 -24.93 23.13
CA ARG A 230 -6.45 -24.24 21.87
C ARG A 230 -7.95 -23.99 21.78
N TRP A 231 -8.76 -24.97 22.16
CA TRP A 231 -10.22 -24.86 22.10
C TRP A 231 -10.74 -23.84 23.12
N ILE A 232 -10.28 -23.92 24.38
CA ILE A 232 -10.65 -22.99 25.45
C ILE A 232 -10.23 -21.56 25.06
N MET A 233 -9.01 -21.38 24.54
CA MET A 233 -8.56 -20.08 24.03
C MET A 233 -9.45 -19.56 22.90
N GLY A 234 -9.93 -20.42 22.00
CA GLY A 234 -10.84 -20.02 20.92
C GLY A 234 -12.18 -19.48 21.43
N GLN A 235 -12.74 -20.10 22.48
CA GLN A 235 -13.97 -19.64 23.12
C GLN A 235 -13.76 -18.35 23.92
N LEU A 236 -12.70 -18.30 24.73
CA LEU A 236 -12.38 -17.13 25.56
C LEU A 236 -11.91 -15.93 24.73
N ARG A 237 -11.34 -16.14 23.53
CA ARG A 237 -10.85 -15.06 22.66
C ARG A 237 -11.89 -13.97 22.44
N LYS A 238 -13.15 -14.34 22.18
CA LYS A 238 -14.22 -13.36 21.94
C LYS A 238 -14.48 -12.44 23.14
N LEU A 239 -14.34 -12.98 24.35
CA LEU A 239 -14.51 -12.23 25.60
C LEU A 239 -13.25 -11.47 26.02
N ALA A 240 -12.07 -11.97 25.60
CA ALA A 240 -10.78 -11.42 26.01
C ALA A 240 -10.28 -10.30 25.09
N ILE A 241 -10.66 -10.28 23.81
CA ILE A 241 -10.29 -9.21 22.87
C ILE A 241 -10.70 -7.85 23.44
N GLY A 242 -9.73 -6.94 23.55
CA GLY A 242 -9.92 -5.60 24.11
C GLY A 242 -9.74 -5.52 25.62
N ASN A 243 -9.86 -6.63 26.36
CA ASN A 243 -9.74 -6.67 27.82
C ASN A 243 -8.37 -7.15 28.31
N ILE A 244 -7.83 -8.22 27.72
CA ILE A 244 -6.56 -8.84 28.16
C ILE A 244 -5.72 -9.24 26.95
N PRO A 245 -4.41 -8.96 26.94
CA PRO A 245 -3.52 -9.43 25.88
C PRO A 245 -3.61 -10.96 25.74
N LEU A 246 -3.79 -11.44 24.51
CA LEU A 246 -4.04 -12.88 24.28
C LEU A 246 -2.86 -13.76 24.73
N LYS A 247 -1.65 -13.20 24.75
CA LYS A 247 -0.45 -13.86 25.28
C LYS A 247 -0.58 -14.15 26.78
N ASP A 248 -1.11 -13.19 27.54
CA ASP A 248 -1.25 -13.30 28.98
C ASP A 248 -2.39 -14.25 29.33
N LEU A 249 -3.52 -14.16 28.61
CA LEU A 249 -4.62 -15.12 28.70
C LEU A 249 -4.13 -16.56 28.49
N TYR A 250 -3.28 -16.79 27.48
CA TYR A 250 -2.71 -18.11 27.23
C TYR A 250 -1.89 -18.64 28.40
N GLN A 251 -1.08 -17.80 29.06
CA GLN A 251 -0.30 -18.20 30.23
C GLN A 251 -1.19 -18.52 31.43
N LEU A 252 -2.25 -17.72 31.64
CA LEU A 252 -3.22 -17.95 32.72
C LEU A 252 -3.96 -19.28 32.53
N VAL A 253 -4.51 -19.52 31.33
CA VAL A 253 -5.21 -20.77 30.99
C VAL A 253 -4.28 -21.98 31.14
N LYS A 254 -3.02 -21.86 30.67
CA LYS A 254 -2.02 -22.93 30.80
C LYS A 254 -1.64 -23.22 32.26
N LYS A 255 -1.64 -22.21 33.13
CA LYS A 255 -1.34 -22.37 34.56
C LYS A 255 -2.49 -23.07 35.28
N GLU A 256 -3.73 -22.66 35.01
CA GLU A 256 -4.93 -23.26 35.62
C GLU A 256 -5.18 -24.70 35.14
N LEU A 257 -4.84 -25.05 33.89
CA LEU A 257 -4.97 -26.42 33.39
C LEU A 257 -3.86 -27.37 33.85
N LYS A 258 -2.77 -26.84 34.43
CA LYS A 258 -1.70 -27.63 35.06
C LYS A 258 -1.92 -27.89 36.55
N ARG A 259 -2.82 -27.12 37.18
CA ARG A 259 -3.33 -27.38 38.52
C ARG A 259 -4.40 -28.48 38.46
#